data_AF-A0A931Y260-F1
#
_entry.id   AF-A0A931Y260-F1
#
_cell.length_a   1.000
_cell.length_b   1.000
_cell.length_c   1.000
_cell.angle_alpha   90.00
_cell.angle_beta   90.00
_cell.angle_gamma   90.00
#
_symmetry.space_group_name_H-M   'P 1'
#
loop_
_entity.id
_entity.type
_entity.pdbx_description
1 polymer ?
#
loop_
_entity_poly.entity_id
_entity_poly.type
_entity_poly.pdbx_seq_one_letter_code
_entity_poly.pdbx_strand_id
1 'polypeptide(L)'
;MHIKTPKAAPRRKDDGDAFLPDPNGGPARAPDDLAELLSEEYLAAATSGEEQGEKERNQIVPEELGGPFIQSSSEEELADDVDEMNPLDAEVEPFPRAVGGRS
;
A
#
# COMPACT_ATOMS: atom_id res chain seq x y z
N MET A 1 37.97 31.98 -49.20
CA MET A 1 38.35 30.97 -48.19
C MET A 1 37.08 30.22 -47.81
N HIS A 2 36.99 28.92 -48.11
CA HIS A 2 35.80 28.11 -47.89
C HIS A 2 35.84 27.48 -46.50
N ILE A 3 35.02 27.98 -45.57
CA ILE A 3 34.77 27.36 -44.27
C ILE A 3 33.78 26.21 -44.46
N LYS A 4 34.25 24.98 -44.23
CA LYS A 4 33.40 23.79 -44.21
C LYS A 4 32.61 23.80 -42.90
N THR A 5 31.30 23.97 -42.99
CA THR A 5 30.38 23.79 -41.86
C THR A 5 30.42 22.31 -41.44
N PRO A 6 30.74 21.97 -40.19
CA PRO A 6 30.70 20.58 -39.75
C PRO A 6 29.25 20.08 -39.74
N LYS A 7 29.01 18.96 -40.41
CA LYS A 7 27.73 18.27 -40.42
C LYS A 7 27.47 17.70 -39.02
N ALA A 8 26.37 18.09 -38.39
CA ALA A 8 25.98 17.61 -37.07
C ALA A 8 25.93 16.08 -37.04
N ALA A 9 26.58 15.48 -36.05
CA ALA A 9 26.55 14.04 -35.85
C ALA A 9 25.12 13.58 -35.47
N PRO A 10 24.70 12.38 -35.90
CA PRO A 10 23.41 11.84 -35.52
C PRO A 10 23.37 11.58 -34.00
N ARG A 11 22.30 12.04 -33.36
CA ARG A 11 22.02 11.80 -31.93
C ARG A 11 21.95 10.31 -31.65
N ARG A 12 22.65 9.84 -30.62
CA ARG A 12 22.58 8.43 -30.23
C ARG A 12 21.29 8.20 -29.44
N LYS A 13 20.78 6.96 -29.52
CA LYS A 13 19.55 6.55 -28.85
C LYS A 13 19.65 6.66 -27.31
N ASP A 14 20.87 6.72 -26.79
CA ASP A 14 21.25 6.78 -25.38
C ASP A 14 21.88 8.14 -24.98
N ASP A 15 21.63 9.21 -25.74
CA ASP A 15 22.18 10.57 -25.49
C ASP A 15 21.78 11.18 -24.12
N GLY A 16 21.01 10.47 -23.30
CA GLY A 16 20.67 10.86 -21.93
C GLY A 16 19.51 11.85 -21.83
N ASP A 17 18.86 12.19 -22.95
CA ASP A 17 17.67 13.06 -22.99
C ASP A 17 16.38 12.32 -22.61
N ALA A 18 16.41 11.59 -21.49
CA ALA A 18 15.22 10.89 -20.97
C ALA A 18 14.18 11.84 -20.37
N PHE A 19 14.53 13.13 -20.21
CA PHE A 19 13.70 14.15 -19.57
C PHE A 19 13.21 15.19 -20.57
N LEU A 20 12.01 15.73 -20.34
CA LEU A 20 11.44 16.81 -21.13
C LEU A 20 12.28 18.09 -20.92
N PRO A 21 12.73 18.78 -21.98
CA PRO A 21 13.47 20.03 -21.82
C PRO A 21 12.54 21.15 -21.32
N ASP A 22 13.00 21.99 -20.40
CA ASP A 22 12.31 23.23 -20.05
C ASP A 22 12.29 24.15 -21.30
N PRO A 23 11.13 24.72 -21.69
CA PRO A 23 11.04 25.66 -22.81
C PRO A 23 11.95 26.89 -22.68
N ASN A 24 12.41 27.22 -21.47
CA ASN A 24 13.36 28.31 -21.20
C ASN A 24 14.82 27.84 -21.02
N GLY A 25 15.12 26.56 -21.29
CA GLY A 25 16.47 26.00 -21.22
C GLY A 25 16.97 25.69 -19.80
N GLY A 26 16.08 25.71 -18.81
CA GLY A 26 16.35 25.29 -17.44
C GLY A 26 16.13 23.78 -17.19
N PRO A 27 16.28 23.32 -15.94
CA PRO A 27 15.82 21.99 -15.55
C PRO A 27 14.30 21.90 -15.71
N ALA A 28 13.82 20.77 -16.24
CA ALA A 28 12.40 20.49 -16.39
C ALA A 28 11.67 20.70 -15.05
N ARG A 29 10.68 21.59 -15.03
CA ARG A 29 9.79 21.78 -13.88
C ARG A 29 8.44 21.14 -14.20
N ALA A 30 8.12 20.04 -13.54
CA ALA A 30 6.78 19.50 -13.50
C ALA A 30 6.23 19.73 -12.09
N PRO A 31 4.92 20.05 -11.93
CA PRO A 31 4.28 19.90 -10.64
C PRO A 31 4.39 18.42 -10.24
N ASP A 32 4.99 18.18 -9.07
CA ASP A 32 5.17 16.86 -8.51
C ASP A 32 4.44 16.84 -7.16
N ASP A 33 3.12 16.71 -7.24
CA ASP A 33 2.22 16.71 -6.09
C ASP A 33 2.60 15.62 -5.09
N LEU A 34 3.22 14.53 -5.56
CA LEU A 34 3.73 13.46 -4.70
C LEU A 34 4.98 13.90 -3.94
N ALA A 35 5.93 14.54 -4.60
CA ALA A 35 7.13 15.06 -3.94
C ALA A 35 6.80 16.16 -2.92
N GLU A 36 5.81 17.01 -3.21
CA GLU A 36 5.29 18.02 -2.27
C GLU A 36 4.70 17.34 -1.01
N LEU A 37 3.78 16.39 -1.20
CA LEU A 37 3.14 15.65 -0.11
C LEU A 37 4.17 14.94 0.79
N LEU A 38 5.13 14.24 0.19
CA LEU A 38 6.19 13.53 0.93
C LEU A 38 7.10 14.49 1.70
N SER A 39 7.37 15.68 1.15
CA SER A 39 8.21 16.69 1.80
C SER A 39 7.51 17.30 3.01
N GLU A 40 6.21 17.59 2.90
CA GLU A 40 5.40 18.12 4.00
C GLU A 40 5.27 17.11 5.14
N GLU A 41 4.98 15.84 4.82
CA GLU A 41 4.89 14.75 5.79
C GLU A 41 6.21 14.59 6.56
N TYR A 42 7.35 14.60 5.85
CA TYR A 42 8.66 14.48 6.47
C TYR A 42 8.97 15.66 7.40
N LEU A 43 8.69 16.90 6.99
CA LEU A 43 8.91 18.08 7.81
C LEU A 43 8.04 18.08 9.07
N ALA A 44 6.77 17.68 8.95
CA ALA A 44 5.87 17.55 10.10
C ALA A 44 6.39 16.51 11.10
N ALA A 45 6.79 15.32 10.63
CA ALA A 45 7.34 14.26 11.47
C ALA A 45 8.68 14.65 12.12
N ALA A 46 9.57 15.32 11.38
CA ALA A 46 10.89 15.72 11.88
C ALA A 46 10.83 16.82 12.95
N THR A 47 9.80 17.68 12.90
CA THR A 47 9.68 18.86 13.78
C THR A 47 8.70 18.69 14.94
N SER A 48 7.77 17.73 14.87
CA SER A 48 6.84 17.44 15.97
C SER A 48 7.53 16.80 17.18
N GLY A 49 8.73 16.22 16.99
CA GLY A 49 9.44 15.48 18.04
C GLY A 49 8.70 14.20 18.47
N GLU A 50 7.62 13.85 17.76
CA GLU A 50 6.89 12.62 17.94
C GLU A 50 7.31 11.66 16.84
N GLU A 51 7.95 10.56 17.22
CA GLU A 51 7.76 9.29 16.50
C GLU A 51 6.30 8.86 16.72
N GLN A 52 5.37 9.63 16.14
CA GLN A 52 3.93 9.46 16.29
C GLN A 52 3.54 8.03 15.89
N GLY A 53 4.25 7.47 14.91
CA GLY A 53 4.09 6.09 14.46
C GLY A 53 4.23 5.02 15.54
N GLU A 54 5.13 5.12 16.52
CA GLU A 54 5.25 4.05 17.54
C GLU A 54 4.11 4.09 18.56
N LYS A 55 3.66 5.27 18.99
CA LYS A 55 2.54 5.39 19.95
C LYS A 55 1.20 5.09 19.29
N GLU A 56 1.02 5.51 18.04
CA GLU A 56 -0.20 5.30 17.26
C GLU A 56 -0.30 3.85 16.77
N ARG A 57 0.84 3.20 16.42
CA ARG A 57 0.88 1.77 16.08
C ARG A 57 0.71 0.83 17.28
N ASN A 58 1.09 1.27 18.49
CA ASN A 58 0.91 0.50 19.72
C ASN A 58 -0.38 0.90 20.48
N GLN A 59 -1.25 1.69 19.87
CA GLN A 59 -2.56 2.02 20.43
C GLN A 59 -3.46 0.78 20.40
N ILE A 60 -4.00 0.43 21.56
CA ILE A 60 -5.08 -0.56 21.63
C ILE A 60 -6.34 0.06 21.01
N VAL A 61 -6.76 -0.45 19.85
CA VAL A 61 -8.01 -0.03 19.22
C VAL A 61 -9.18 -0.88 19.74
N PRO A 62 -10.42 -0.34 19.80
CA PRO A 62 -11.57 -1.10 20.28
C PRO A 62 -11.76 -2.46 19.60
N GLU A 63 -11.39 -2.57 18.34
CA GLU A 63 -11.41 -3.79 17.52
C GLU A 63 -10.45 -4.87 18.06
N GLU A 64 -9.29 -4.48 18.63
CA GLU A 64 -8.34 -5.39 19.28
C GLU A 64 -8.86 -5.93 20.62
N LEU A 65 -9.75 -5.19 21.26
CA LEU A 65 -10.47 -5.63 22.46
C LEU A 65 -11.71 -6.48 22.10
N GLY A 66 -11.86 -6.86 20.83
CA GLY A 66 -12.99 -7.63 20.33
C GLY A 66 -14.22 -6.80 20.01
N GLY A 67 -14.09 -5.47 19.89
CA GLY A 67 -15.20 -4.56 19.62
C GLY A 67 -16.36 -4.71 20.62
N PRO A 68 -17.45 -3.96 20.44
CA PRO A 68 -18.70 -4.33 21.07
C PRO A 68 -19.24 -5.58 20.38
N PHE A 69 -18.94 -6.78 20.90
CA PHE A 69 -19.67 -7.97 20.47
C PHE A 69 -21.16 -7.76 20.78
N ILE A 70 -21.99 -7.68 19.74
CA ILE A 70 -23.42 -7.87 19.89
C ILE A 70 -23.62 -9.38 20.09
N GLN A 71 -24.30 -9.77 21.16
CA GLN A 71 -24.72 -11.17 21.30
C GLN A 71 -25.74 -11.45 20.19
N SER A 72 -25.29 -12.14 19.14
CA SER A 72 -26.13 -12.76 18.13
C SER A 72 -26.15 -14.28 18.34
N SER A 73 -27.24 -14.91 17.91
CA SER A 73 -27.36 -16.37 17.88
C SER A 73 -26.63 -16.94 16.66
N SER A 74 -26.31 -18.23 16.69
CA SER A 74 -25.75 -18.91 15.52
C SER A 74 -26.64 -18.78 14.29
N GLU A 75 -27.97 -18.73 14.46
CA GLU A 75 -28.96 -18.55 13.39
C GLU A 75 -28.92 -17.14 12.76
N GLU A 76 -28.46 -16.13 13.51
CA GLU A 76 -28.36 -14.74 13.04
C GLU A 76 -27.07 -14.50 12.22
N GLU A 77 -25.98 -15.19 12.54
CA GLU A 77 -24.68 -15.07 11.87
C GLU A 77 -24.46 -16.12 10.78
N LEU A 78 -25.14 -17.26 10.89
CA LEU A 78 -25.00 -18.41 10.01
C LEU A 78 -26.40 -18.95 9.72
N ALA A 79 -26.75 -19.18 8.46
CA ALA A 79 -28.05 -19.77 8.18
C ALA A 79 -28.14 -21.18 8.80
N ASP A 80 -29.30 -21.49 9.39
CA ASP A 80 -29.58 -22.84 9.91
C ASP A 80 -29.77 -23.87 8.77
N ASP A 81 -29.98 -23.39 7.55
CA ASP A 81 -30.28 -24.17 6.35
C ASP A 81 -29.26 -23.87 5.23
N VAL A 82 -29.46 -24.51 4.07
CA VAL A 82 -28.62 -24.37 2.89
C VAL A 82 -28.55 -22.92 2.43
N ASP A 83 -27.33 -22.39 2.38
CA ASP A 83 -27.03 -21.05 1.87
C ASP A 83 -25.75 -21.05 1.01
N GLU A 84 -25.28 -19.86 0.63
CA GLU A 84 -24.06 -19.69 -0.17
C GLU A 84 -22.78 -20.18 0.55
N MET A 85 -22.80 -20.25 1.89
CA MET A 85 -21.69 -20.69 2.75
C MET A 85 -21.83 -22.15 3.19
N ASN A 86 -23.04 -22.72 3.16
CA ASN A 86 -23.39 -24.10 3.53
C ASN A 86 -24.17 -24.79 2.39
N PRO A 87 -23.53 -25.10 1.25
CA PRO A 87 -24.19 -25.72 0.11
C PRO A 87 -24.58 -27.19 0.41
N LEU A 88 -25.62 -27.69 -0.27
CA LEU A 88 -26.18 -29.04 -0.06
C LEU A 88 -25.18 -30.19 -0.25
N ASP A 89 -24.16 -29.99 -1.07
CA ASP A 89 -23.13 -30.98 -1.43
C ASP A 89 -21.83 -30.80 -0.62
N ALA A 90 -21.84 -29.98 0.43
CA ALA A 90 -20.70 -29.83 1.32
C ALA A 90 -20.42 -31.13 2.10
N GLU A 91 -19.15 -31.53 2.13
CA GLU A 91 -18.66 -32.63 2.96
C GLU A 91 -18.42 -32.16 4.39
N VAL A 92 -18.97 -32.88 5.38
CA VAL A 92 -18.79 -32.54 6.80
C VAL A 92 -17.42 -32.99 7.29
N GLU A 93 -16.55 -32.02 7.60
CA GLU A 93 -15.25 -32.30 8.22
C GLU A 93 -15.44 -32.94 9.61
N PRO A 94 -14.65 -33.97 9.97
CA PRO A 94 -14.73 -34.60 11.28
C PRO A 94 -14.23 -33.65 12.37
N PHE A 95 -14.82 -33.73 13.56
CA PHE A 95 -14.37 -32.95 14.71
C PHE A 95 -12.87 -33.17 15.01
N PRO A 96 -12.15 -32.11 15.44
CA PRO A 96 -10.75 -32.23 15.81
C PRO A 96 -10.60 -33.23 16.96
N ARG A 97 -9.71 -34.21 16.77
CA ARG A 97 -9.41 -35.21 17.79
C ARG A 97 -8.26 -34.72 18.66
N ALA A 98 -8.46 -34.71 19.97
CA ALA A 98 -7.37 -34.54 20.91
C ALA A 98 -6.37 -35.69 20.74
N VAL A 99 -5.17 -35.40 20.23
CA VAL A 99 -4.04 -36.33 20.26
C VAL A 99 -3.48 -36.31 21.68
N GLY A 100 -3.91 -37.27 22.49
CA GLY A 100 -3.32 -37.50 23.81
C GLY A 100 -1.82 -37.76 23.66
N GLY A 101 -1.00 -36.83 24.16
CA GLY A 101 0.43 -37.06 24.33
C GLY A 101 0.61 -38.24 25.28
N ARG A 102 1.16 -39.34 24.77
CA ARG A 102 1.54 -40.48 25.59
C ARG A 102 2.70 -40.04 26.49
N SER A 103 2.48 -40.08 27.81
CA SER A 103 3.56 -40.24 28.79
C SER A 103 4.07 -41.68 28.78
#